data_AF-A0A662KQM7-F1
#
_entry.id   AF-A0A662KQM7-F1
#
_cell.length_a   1.000
_cell.length_b   1.000
_cell.length_c   1.000
_cell.angle_alpha   90.00
_cell.angle_beta   90.00
_cell.angle_gamma   90.00
#
_symmetry.space_group_name_H-M   'P 1'
#
loop_
_entity.id
_entity.type
_entity.pdbx_description
1 polymer ?
#
loop_
_entity_poly.entity_id
_entity_poly.type
_entity_poly.pdbx_seq_one_letter_code
_entity_poly.pdbx_strand_id
1 'polypeptide(L)'
;MEKTDFSQIITVAIFVISYILIFSGRLERSAAALLGLFMMVSAGYTFGFFGFEDLIEHVDWNVVILLFGMMTYVGLMAKTGFFKYIGIEAIKLSRGKPWLIFLYLSLITTFVSMIIDNVTTILLVIPLTVEIADMLDINPVPVMLGEAILSNVGGVGTMIGDPPNIMIAFASGYTFNDFIIHLFPPVLVALFVSTLLGRLVYRKWIKKGPKNVEEIMELKASRYIRNKKKMRYYLFILFGMIVLFATESYTGISAAFIALAGGITALIVSSEQPKDAFKAVEWPTLVFFIALFALVGALQETGVLN
;
A
#
# COMPACT_ATOMS: atom_id res chain seq x y z
N MET A 1 4.63 44.21 -8.47
CA MET A 1 4.61 42.74 -8.37
C MET A 1 4.53 42.24 -9.79
N GLU A 2 5.61 41.62 -10.26
CA GLU A 2 5.59 40.96 -11.56
C GLU A 2 4.51 39.86 -11.53
N LYS A 3 3.91 39.55 -12.68
CA LYS A 3 2.84 38.53 -12.77
C LYS A 3 3.27 37.17 -12.17
N THR A 4 4.57 36.89 -12.20
CA THR A 4 5.24 35.73 -11.61
C THR A 4 5.15 35.68 -10.08
N ASP A 5 5.41 36.79 -9.36
CA ASP A 5 5.30 36.79 -7.89
C ASP A 5 3.86 36.54 -7.43
N PHE A 6 2.89 37.09 -8.16
CA PHE A 6 1.48 36.98 -7.81
C PHE A 6 0.92 35.57 -8.03
N SER A 7 1.30 34.93 -9.14
CA SER A 7 0.90 33.55 -9.41
C SER A 7 1.49 32.58 -8.38
N GLN A 8 2.76 32.74 -8.02
CA GLN A 8 3.45 31.94 -7.01
C GLN A 8 2.80 32.05 -5.63
N ILE A 9 2.44 33.27 -5.18
CA ILE A 9 1.79 33.46 -3.88
C ILE A 9 0.44 32.75 -3.82
N ILE A 10 -0.37 32.84 -4.88
CA ILE A 10 -1.68 32.20 -4.95
C ILE A 10 -1.54 30.68 -4.95
N THR A 11 -0.66 30.12 -5.79
CA THR A 11 -0.49 28.67 -5.88
C THR A 11 0.03 28.09 -4.57
N VAL A 12 1.02 28.74 -3.94
CA VAL A 12 1.52 28.34 -2.61
C VAL A 12 0.42 28.42 -1.55
N ALA A 13 -0.38 29.49 -1.53
CA ALA A 13 -1.46 29.62 -0.57
C ALA A 13 -2.50 28.50 -0.71
N ILE A 14 -2.95 28.21 -1.93
CA ILE A 14 -3.90 27.13 -2.20
C ILE A 14 -3.30 25.77 -1.85
N PHE A 15 -2.02 25.53 -2.19
CA PHE A 15 -1.32 24.30 -1.86
C PHE A 15 -1.24 24.07 -0.34
N VAL A 16 -0.85 25.10 0.43
CA VAL A 16 -0.80 25.04 1.90
C VAL A 16 -2.17 24.79 2.51
N ILE A 17 -3.22 25.48 2.03
CA ILE A 17 -4.60 25.26 2.49
C ILE A 17 -5.02 23.81 2.23
N SER A 18 -4.72 23.28 1.03
CA SER A 18 -5.03 21.90 0.66
C SER A 18 -4.33 20.90 1.58
N TYR A 19 -3.04 21.12 1.86
CA TYR A 19 -2.28 20.31 2.82
C TYR A 19 -2.88 20.37 4.23
N ILE A 20 -3.24 21.55 4.72
CA ILE A 20 -3.92 21.71 6.02
C ILE A 20 -5.22 20.90 6.05
N LEU A 21 -6.02 20.94 4.98
CA LEU A 21 -7.25 20.15 4.88
C LEU A 21 -6.97 18.65 4.93
N ILE A 22 -5.99 18.17 4.16
CA ILE A 22 -5.55 16.76 4.14
C ILE A 22 -5.13 16.28 5.55
N PHE A 23 -4.33 17.08 6.26
CA PHE A 23 -3.83 16.70 7.59
C PHE A 23 -4.83 16.95 8.73
N SER A 24 -5.83 17.81 8.52
CA SER A 24 -6.84 18.12 9.54
C SER A 24 -7.70 16.92 9.95
N GLY A 25 -7.77 15.89 9.10
CA GLY A 25 -8.62 14.71 9.31
C GLY A 25 -10.12 15.00 9.28
N ARG A 26 -10.54 16.24 8.97
CA ARG A 26 -11.96 16.63 8.88
C ARG A 26 -12.61 16.19 7.57
N LEU A 27 -11.81 16.09 6.52
CA LEU A 27 -12.19 15.58 5.21
C LEU A 27 -11.37 14.33 4.92
N GLU A 28 -11.96 13.43 4.14
CA GLU A 28 -11.22 12.31 3.56
C GLU A 28 -10.13 12.86 2.62
N ARG A 29 -8.96 12.22 2.61
CA ARG A 29 -7.75 12.78 1.98
C ARG A 29 -7.93 13.02 0.49
N SER A 30 -8.59 12.11 -0.22
CA SER A 30 -8.86 12.27 -1.66
C SER A 30 -9.82 13.42 -1.93
N ALA A 31 -10.87 13.59 -1.10
CA ALA A 31 -11.78 14.73 -1.20
C ALA A 31 -11.07 16.08 -0.94
N ALA A 32 -10.19 16.14 0.07
CA ALA A 32 -9.40 17.34 0.35
C ALA A 32 -8.45 17.69 -0.81
N ALA A 33 -7.78 16.70 -1.39
CA ALA A 33 -6.91 16.89 -2.55
C ALA A 33 -7.68 17.36 -3.79
N LEU A 34 -8.86 16.79 -4.07
CA LEU A 34 -9.73 17.22 -5.16
C LEU A 34 -10.24 18.65 -4.99
N LEU A 35 -10.63 19.04 -3.78
CA LEU A 35 -11.00 20.43 -3.50
C LEU A 35 -9.82 21.38 -3.72
N GLY A 36 -8.63 20.97 -3.31
CA GLY A 36 -7.39 21.69 -3.59
C GLY A 36 -7.18 21.88 -5.09
N LEU A 37 -7.25 20.81 -5.86
CA LEU A 37 -7.11 20.85 -7.32
C LEU A 37 -8.16 21.75 -7.96
N PHE A 38 -9.42 21.65 -7.54
CA PHE A 38 -10.49 22.51 -8.03
C PHE A 38 -10.21 24.00 -7.77
N MET A 39 -9.76 24.35 -6.56
CA MET A 39 -9.36 25.72 -6.23
C MET A 39 -8.18 26.18 -7.09
N MET A 40 -7.19 25.32 -7.29
CA MET A 40 -5.99 25.59 -8.07
C MET A 40 -6.32 25.88 -9.55
N VAL A 41 -7.10 25.01 -10.17
CA VAL A 41 -7.55 25.15 -11.57
C VAL A 41 -8.43 26.39 -11.72
N SER A 42 -9.34 26.64 -10.78
CA SER A 42 -10.19 27.83 -10.80
C SER A 42 -9.37 29.12 -10.73
N ALA A 43 -8.32 29.16 -9.89
CA ALA A 43 -7.40 30.27 -9.83
C ALA A 43 -6.58 30.40 -11.13
N GLY A 44 -6.08 29.29 -11.68
CA GLY A 44 -5.36 29.24 -12.95
C GLY A 44 -6.15 29.89 -14.09
N TYR A 45 -7.42 29.51 -14.29
CA TYR A 45 -8.29 30.12 -15.30
C TYR A 45 -8.66 31.58 -15.00
N THR A 46 -8.92 31.92 -13.73
CA THR A 46 -9.36 33.28 -13.35
C THR A 46 -8.25 34.31 -13.55
N PHE A 47 -7.01 33.95 -13.22
CA PHE A 47 -5.87 34.85 -13.29
C PHE A 47 -4.98 34.64 -14.53
N GLY A 48 -5.25 33.61 -15.32
CA GLY A 48 -4.59 33.33 -16.60
C GLY A 48 -3.16 32.83 -16.46
N PHE A 49 -2.89 31.96 -15.48
CA PHE A 49 -1.55 31.39 -15.25
C PHE A 49 -1.34 30.06 -15.99
N PHE A 50 -2.29 29.14 -15.89
CA PHE A 50 -2.31 27.80 -16.51
C PHE A 50 -3.75 27.30 -16.61
N GLY A 51 -3.99 26.30 -17.45
CA GLY A 51 -5.25 25.57 -17.62
C GLY A 51 -5.28 24.24 -16.86
N PHE A 52 -6.40 23.53 -16.97
CA PHE A 52 -6.53 22.19 -16.39
C PHE A 52 -5.64 21.16 -17.08
N GLU A 53 -5.47 21.31 -18.40
CA GLU A 53 -4.65 20.46 -19.25
C GLU A 53 -3.18 20.48 -18.79
N ASP A 54 -2.63 21.67 -18.54
CA ASP A 54 -1.25 21.87 -18.06
C ASP A 54 -1.00 21.09 -16.75
N LEU A 55 -1.98 21.09 -15.83
CA LEU A 55 -1.85 20.36 -14.56
C LEU A 55 -1.99 18.84 -14.72
N ILE A 56 -2.79 18.37 -15.68
CA ILE A 56 -2.92 16.93 -15.94
C ILE A 56 -1.64 16.36 -16.55
N GLU A 57 -0.93 17.14 -17.36
CA GLU A 57 0.35 16.70 -17.95
C GLU A 57 1.41 16.41 -16.88
N HIS A 58 1.29 17.03 -15.70
CA HIS A 58 2.16 16.79 -14.54
C HIS A 58 1.79 15.54 -13.72
N VAL A 59 0.68 14.85 -14.06
CA VAL A 59 0.30 13.61 -13.36
C VAL A 59 1.24 12.48 -13.75
N ASP A 60 1.91 11.88 -12.77
CA ASP A 60 2.73 10.70 -13.01
C ASP A 60 1.84 9.45 -13.22
N TRP A 61 1.51 9.22 -14.49
CA TRP A 61 0.72 8.07 -14.91
C TRP A 61 1.42 6.73 -14.65
N ASN A 62 2.75 6.69 -14.53
CA ASN A 62 3.43 5.44 -14.19
C ASN A 62 3.06 5.01 -12.76
N VAL A 63 3.04 5.94 -11.81
CA VAL A 63 2.60 5.66 -10.43
C VAL A 63 1.15 5.19 -10.41
N VAL A 64 0.25 5.91 -11.09
CA VAL A 64 -1.19 5.61 -11.10
C VAL A 64 -1.47 4.23 -11.71
N ILE A 65 -0.84 3.91 -12.85
CA ILE A 65 -1.00 2.63 -13.54
C ILE A 65 -0.40 1.49 -12.70
N LEU A 66 0.75 1.72 -12.08
CA LEU A 66 1.39 0.75 -11.20
C LEU A 66 0.49 0.39 -10.02
N LEU A 67 -0.01 1.39 -9.29
CA LEU A 67 -0.91 1.19 -8.16
C LEU A 67 -2.19 0.48 -8.59
N PHE A 68 -2.80 0.90 -9.70
CA PHE A 68 -4.00 0.26 -10.24
C PHE A 68 -3.77 -1.22 -10.57
N GLY A 69 -2.67 -1.54 -11.26
CA GLY A 69 -2.31 -2.91 -11.62
C GLY A 69 -2.09 -3.81 -10.39
N MET A 70 -1.33 -3.30 -9.42
CA MET A 70 -1.04 -4.01 -8.17
C MET A 70 -2.29 -4.21 -7.32
N MET A 71 -3.09 -3.16 -7.07
CA MET A 71 -4.33 -3.26 -6.29
C MET A 71 -5.33 -4.23 -6.95
N THR A 72 -5.44 -4.20 -8.28
CA THR A 72 -6.28 -5.15 -9.03
C THR A 72 -5.82 -6.60 -8.83
N TYR A 73 -4.51 -6.85 -8.99
CA TYR A 73 -3.92 -8.17 -8.79
C TYR A 73 -4.17 -8.68 -7.36
N VAL A 74 -3.87 -7.86 -6.36
CA VAL A 74 -3.98 -8.18 -4.94
C VAL A 74 -5.42 -8.45 -4.53
N GLY A 75 -6.35 -7.60 -4.98
CA GLY A 75 -7.77 -7.78 -4.73
C GLY A 75 -8.31 -9.11 -5.24
N LEU A 76 -7.88 -9.53 -6.43
CA LEU A 76 -8.20 -10.85 -6.97
C LEU A 76 -7.54 -11.99 -6.17
N MET A 77 -6.28 -11.81 -5.78
CA MET A 77 -5.56 -12.80 -4.96
C MET A 77 -6.23 -13.01 -3.60
N ALA A 78 -6.69 -11.94 -2.96
CA ALA A 78 -7.40 -12.00 -1.69
C ALA A 78 -8.66 -12.88 -1.75
N LYS A 79 -9.41 -12.84 -2.86
CA LYS A 79 -10.61 -13.67 -3.06
C LYS A 79 -10.32 -15.17 -3.10
N THR A 80 -9.09 -15.59 -3.37
CA THR A 80 -8.73 -17.02 -3.36
C THR A 80 -8.70 -17.62 -1.95
N GLY A 81 -8.65 -16.77 -0.92
CA GLY A 81 -8.47 -17.18 0.47
C GLY A 81 -7.01 -17.36 0.87
N PHE A 82 -6.05 -16.95 0.03
CA PHE A 82 -4.62 -17.08 0.30
C PHE A 82 -4.19 -16.41 1.62
N PHE A 83 -4.55 -15.15 1.85
CA PHE A 83 -4.17 -14.42 3.07
C PHE A 83 -4.76 -15.08 4.33
N LYS A 84 -6.01 -15.57 4.25
CA LYS A 84 -6.63 -16.32 5.35
C LYS A 84 -5.94 -17.66 5.60
N TYR A 85 -5.55 -18.36 4.54
CA TYR A 85 -4.78 -19.61 4.65
C TYR A 85 -3.45 -19.40 5.38
N ILE A 86 -2.63 -18.43 4.95
CA ILE A 86 -1.33 -18.18 5.58
C ILE A 86 -1.47 -17.67 7.02
N GLY A 87 -2.48 -16.86 7.34
CA GLY A 87 -2.75 -16.40 8.70
C GLY A 87 -3.10 -17.55 9.65
N ILE A 88 -3.93 -18.51 9.21
CA ILE A 88 -4.26 -19.68 10.02
C ILE A 88 -3.05 -20.59 10.22
N GLU A 89 -2.25 -20.83 9.17
CA GLU A 89 -1.00 -21.59 9.31
C GLU A 89 -0.03 -20.91 10.28
N ALA A 90 0.05 -19.58 10.29
CA ALA A 90 0.84 -18.81 11.25
C ALA A 90 0.43 -19.10 12.70
N ILE A 91 -0.88 -19.11 12.99
CA ILE A 91 -1.36 -19.42 14.35
C ILE A 91 -1.05 -20.86 14.72
N LYS A 92 -1.24 -21.81 13.81
CA LYS A 92 -0.94 -23.22 14.08
C LYS A 92 0.54 -23.42 14.39
N LEU A 93 1.41 -22.71 13.66
CA LEU A 93 2.85 -22.68 13.94
C LEU A 93 3.16 -22.03 15.29
N SER A 94 2.38 -21.02 15.70
CA SER A 94 2.51 -20.35 17.00
C SER A 94 2.12 -21.23 18.19
N ARG A 95 1.34 -22.29 17.95
CA ARG A 95 0.73 -23.16 18.98
C ARG A 95 -0.02 -22.36 20.06
N GLY A 96 -0.68 -21.27 19.65
CA GLY A 96 -1.40 -20.37 20.53
C GLY A 96 -0.53 -19.46 21.39
N LYS A 97 0.81 -19.43 21.27
CA LYS A 97 1.62 -18.52 22.09
C LYS A 97 1.39 -17.07 21.64
N PRO A 98 0.87 -16.14 22.47
CA PRO A 98 0.50 -14.79 22.04
C PRO A 98 1.65 -14.03 21.38
N TRP A 99 2.86 -14.15 21.93
CA TRP A 99 4.06 -13.57 21.32
C TRP A 99 4.35 -14.09 19.92
N LEU A 100 4.19 -15.40 19.69
CA LEU A 100 4.43 -15.99 18.38
C LEU A 100 3.31 -15.63 17.40
N ILE A 101 2.07 -15.49 17.87
CA ILE A 101 0.95 -14.98 17.06
C ILE A 101 1.27 -13.57 16.57
N PHE A 102 1.61 -12.67 17.49
CA PHE A 102 2.06 -11.32 17.17
C PHE A 102 3.20 -11.36 16.15
N LEU A 103 4.26 -12.11 16.44
CA LEU A 103 5.44 -12.16 15.59
C LEU A 103 5.12 -12.69 14.19
N TYR A 104 4.42 -13.81 14.07
CA TYR A 104 4.18 -14.45 12.78
C TYR A 104 3.18 -13.68 11.93
N LEU A 105 2.09 -13.16 12.51
CA LEU A 105 1.13 -12.35 11.76
C LEU A 105 1.75 -11.02 11.33
N SER A 106 2.48 -10.34 12.22
CA SER A 106 3.16 -9.11 11.84
C SER A 106 4.27 -9.34 10.82
N LEU A 107 5.05 -10.43 10.89
CA LEU A 107 6.05 -10.76 9.87
C LEU A 107 5.40 -11.09 8.52
N ILE A 108 4.32 -11.86 8.50
CA ILE A 108 3.55 -12.08 7.28
C ILE A 108 3.09 -10.75 6.70
N THR A 109 2.57 -9.85 7.54
CA THR A 109 2.15 -8.51 7.11
C THR A 109 3.31 -7.72 6.53
N THR A 110 4.50 -7.74 7.14
CA THR A 110 5.72 -7.13 6.59
C THR A 110 6.04 -7.67 5.19
N PHE A 111 6.09 -8.99 5.02
CA PHE A 111 6.40 -9.59 3.72
C PHE A 111 5.33 -9.30 2.66
N VAL A 112 4.06 -9.30 3.06
CA VAL A 112 2.95 -8.93 2.18
C VAL A 112 3.07 -7.46 1.78
N SER A 113 3.39 -6.57 2.72
CA SER A 113 3.57 -5.13 2.44
C SER A 113 4.82 -4.80 1.62
N MET A 114 5.82 -5.69 1.52
CA MET A 114 6.93 -5.53 0.57
C MET A 114 6.47 -5.70 -0.88
N ILE A 115 5.31 -6.29 -1.11
CA ILE A 115 4.78 -6.60 -2.45
C ILE A 115 3.54 -5.75 -2.74
N ILE A 116 2.78 -5.43 -1.70
CA ILE A 116 1.48 -4.76 -1.75
C ILE A 116 1.62 -3.45 -0.96
N ASP A 117 0.90 -2.41 -1.36
CA ASP A 117 0.90 -1.20 -0.54
C ASP A 117 0.42 -1.48 0.90
N ASN A 118 0.98 -0.73 1.83
CA ASN A 118 0.73 -0.84 3.26
C ASN A 118 -0.76 -0.68 3.63
N VAL A 119 -1.50 0.21 2.97
CA VAL A 119 -2.93 0.45 3.24
C VAL A 119 -3.75 -0.78 2.87
N THR A 120 -3.61 -1.26 1.64
CA THR A 120 -4.29 -2.46 1.15
C THR A 120 -3.94 -3.67 2.00
N THR A 121 -2.67 -3.82 2.38
CA THR A 121 -2.21 -4.92 3.27
C THR A 121 -2.96 -4.89 4.60
N ILE A 122 -3.08 -3.72 5.22
CA ILE A 122 -3.75 -3.57 6.52
C ILE A 122 -5.26 -3.80 6.41
N LEU A 123 -5.91 -3.33 5.35
CA LEU A 123 -7.33 -3.60 5.11
C LEU A 123 -7.64 -5.08 4.92
N LEU A 124 -6.68 -5.86 4.41
CA LEU A 124 -6.82 -7.31 4.24
C LEU A 124 -6.50 -8.09 5.51
N VAL A 125 -5.43 -7.71 6.23
CA VAL A 125 -4.92 -8.48 7.37
C VAL A 125 -5.66 -8.17 8.66
N ILE A 126 -6.02 -6.91 8.95
CA ILE A 126 -6.70 -6.56 10.22
C ILE A 126 -8.00 -7.34 10.44
N PRO A 127 -8.95 -7.43 9.47
CA PRO A 127 -10.18 -8.19 9.67
C PRO A 127 -9.91 -9.66 10.00
N LEU A 128 -8.89 -10.24 9.36
CA LEU A 128 -8.43 -11.60 9.64
C LEU A 128 -7.86 -11.70 11.07
N THR A 129 -7.05 -10.74 11.48
CA THR A 129 -6.45 -10.69 12.83
C THR A 129 -7.50 -10.53 13.92
N VAL A 130 -8.55 -9.73 13.69
CA VAL A 130 -9.69 -9.62 14.59
C VAL A 130 -10.43 -10.95 14.70
N GLU A 131 -10.77 -11.58 13.57
CA GLU A 131 -11.43 -12.90 13.55
C GLU A 131 -10.62 -13.96 14.33
N ILE A 132 -9.29 -13.97 14.14
CA ILE A 132 -8.38 -14.87 14.84
C ILE A 132 -8.32 -14.58 16.35
N ALA A 133 -8.24 -13.31 16.72
CA ALA A 133 -8.15 -12.89 18.11
C ALA A 133 -9.43 -13.24 18.88
N ASP A 134 -10.59 -13.06 18.24
CA ASP A 134 -11.90 -13.46 18.77
C ASP A 134 -11.96 -14.98 19.00
N MET A 135 -11.50 -15.79 18.02
CA MET A 135 -11.43 -17.24 18.18
C MET A 135 -10.52 -17.66 19.34
N LEU A 136 -9.45 -16.93 19.61
CA LEU A 136 -8.48 -17.22 20.67
C LEU A 136 -8.85 -16.65 22.05
N ASP A 137 -9.91 -15.83 22.13
CA ASP A 137 -10.27 -15.02 23.30
C ASP A 137 -9.09 -14.14 23.78
N ILE A 138 -8.42 -13.45 22.85
CA ILE A 138 -7.35 -12.50 23.14
C ILE A 138 -7.68 -11.11 22.61
N ASN A 139 -7.14 -10.07 23.25
CA ASN A 139 -7.28 -8.71 22.73
C ASN A 139 -6.49 -8.56 21.40
N PRO A 140 -7.12 -8.17 20.28
CA PRO A 140 -6.45 -8.03 18.98
C PRO A 140 -5.53 -6.82 18.89
N VAL A 141 -5.72 -5.79 19.73
CA VAL A 141 -5.07 -4.48 19.60
C VAL A 141 -3.53 -4.57 19.50
N PRO A 142 -2.82 -5.36 20.33
CA PRO A 142 -1.38 -5.49 20.19
C PRO A 142 -0.94 -6.05 18.85
N VAL A 143 -1.66 -7.04 18.31
CA VAL A 143 -1.34 -7.63 17.01
C VAL A 143 -1.62 -6.64 15.90
N MET A 144 -2.79 -5.98 15.90
CA MET A 144 -3.14 -4.97 14.91
C MET A 144 -2.15 -3.80 14.87
N LEU A 145 -1.69 -3.32 16.04
CA LEU A 145 -0.67 -2.27 16.11
C LEU A 145 0.70 -2.76 15.63
N GLY A 146 1.06 -4.01 15.97
CA GLY A 146 2.25 -4.65 15.44
C GLY A 146 2.24 -4.77 13.93
N GLU A 147 1.12 -5.22 13.36
CA GLU A 147 0.88 -5.29 11.92
C GLU A 147 0.96 -3.91 11.28
N ALA A 148 0.30 -2.89 11.84
CA ALA A 148 0.36 -1.53 11.32
C ALA A 148 1.79 -0.98 11.26
N ILE A 149 2.57 -1.14 12.34
CA ILE A 149 3.96 -0.67 12.40
C ILE A 149 4.84 -1.48 11.45
N LEU A 150 4.76 -2.81 11.51
CA LEU A 150 5.63 -3.70 10.75
C LEU A 150 5.24 -3.81 9.26
N SER A 151 4.00 -3.48 8.90
CA SER A 151 3.57 -3.24 7.52
C SER A 151 4.31 -2.04 6.95
N ASN A 152 4.31 -0.90 7.65
CA ASN A 152 5.05 0.29 7.21
C ASN A 152 6.56 0.03 7.10
N VAL A 153 7.16 -0.67 8.07
CA VAL A 153 8.58 -1.07 7.98
C VAL A 153 8.84 -1.97 6.77
N GLY A 154 7.94 -2.91 6.48
CA GLY A 154 8.03 -3.77 5.31
C GLY A 154 7.86 -3.03 3.99
N GLY A 155 6.85 -2.16 3.89
CA GLY A 155 6.54 -1.37 2.71
C GLY A 155 7.69 -0.47 2.27
N VAL A 156 8.45 0.09 3.21
CA VAL A 156 9.68 0.85 2.94
C VAL A 156 10.79 -0.02 2.32
N GLY A 157 10.76 -1.34 2.52
CA GLY A 157 11.81 -2.24 2.04
C GLY A 157 11.84 -2.46 0.53
N THR A 158 10.81 -2.05 -0.20
CA THR A 158 10.75 -2.18 -1.65
C THR A 158 10.20 -0.91 -2.30
N MET A 159 10.50 -0.75 -3.59
CA MET A 159 9.97 0.37 -4.38
C MET A 159 8.44 0.38 -4.42
N ILE A 160 7.79 -0.78 -4.44
CA ILE A 160 6.35 -0.92 -4.70
C ILE A 160 5.52 -0.94 -3.41
N GLY A 161 6.15 -1.18 -2.26
CA GLY A 161 5.44 -1.37 -1.00
C GLY A 161 4.74 -0.13 -0.42
N ASP A 162 5.02 1.06 -0.94
CA ASP A 162 4.34 2.30 -0.54
C ASP A 162 4.42 3.35 -1.68
N PRO A 163 3.33 4.04 -2.05
CA PRO A 163 3.37 5.07 -3.08
C PRO A 163 4.49 6.14 -2.97
N PRO A 164 4.89 6.65 -1.78
CA PRO A 164 6.01 7.58 -1.68
C PRO A 164 7.33 6.98 -2.18
N ASN A 165 7.54 5.67 -2.04
CA ASN A 165 8.74 5.00 -2.55
C ASN A 165 8.75 5.02 -4.08
N ILE A 166 7.58 4.78 -4.69
CA ILE A 166 7.41 4.85 -6.13
C ILE A 166 7.69 6.28 -6.64
N MET A 167 7.18 7.30 -5.94
CA MET A 167 7.48 8.70 -6.28
C MET A 167 8.98 9.01 -6.20
N ILE A 168 9.67 8.56 -5.15
CA ILE A 168 11.12 8.72 -5.00
C ILE A 168 11.85 8.00 -6.13
N ALA A 169 11.43 6.79 -6.51
CA ALA A 169 12.01 6.03 -7.60
C ALA A 169 11.97 6.78 -8.92
N PHE A 170 10.80 7.30 -9.29
CA PHE A 170 10.65 8.04 -10.54
C PHE A 170 11.42 9.36 -10.54
N ALA A 171 11.44 10.07 -9.41
CA ALA A 171 12.20 11.32 -9.31
C ALA A 171 13.72 11.13 -9.29
N SER A 172 14.22 10.01 -8.75
CA SER A 172 15.67 9.73 -8.62
C SER A 172 16.24 8.86 -9.75
N GLY A 173 15.39 8.19 -10.52
CA GLY A 173 15.80 7.18 -11.51
C GLY A 173 16.28 5.87 -10.88
N TYR A 174 16.02 5.64 -9.59
CA TYR A 174 16.35 4.39 -8.94
C TYR A 174 15.50 3.23 -9.45
N THR A 175 16.14 2.07 -9.60
CA THR A 175 15.51 0.81 -10.00
C THR A 175 15.00 0.03 -8.80
N PHE A 176 14.15 -0.98 -9.03
CA PHE A 176 13.64 -1.87 -7.97
C PHE A 176 14.75 -2.45 -7.08
N ASN A 177 15.88 -2.82 -7.69
CA ASN A 177 17.04 -3.38 -6.99
C ASN A 177 17.78 -2.33 -6.16
N ASP A 178 17.85 -1.08 -6.62
CA ASP A 178 18.48 0.00 -5.85
C ASP A 178 17.75 0.22 -4.53
N PHE A 179 16.42 0.19 -4.54
CA PHE A 179 15.61 0.26 -3.32
C PHE A 179 15.93 -0.88 -2.36
N ILE A 180 15.99 -2.12 -2.85
CA ILE A 180 16.32 -3.27 -2.00
C ILE A 180 17.73 -3.11 -1.42
N ILE A 181 18.73 -2.78 -2.22
CA ILE A 181 20.12 -2.70 -1.76
C ILE A 181 20.28 -1.61 -0.68
N HIS A 182 19.65 -0.44 -0.87
CA HIS A 182 19.81 0.68 0.04
C HIS A 182 18.90 0.61 1.27
N LEU A 183 17.66 0.12 1.13
CA LEU A 183 16.66 0.15 2.20
C LEU A 183 16.55 -1.16 2.98
N PHE A 184 16.99 -2.29 2.43
CA PHE A 184 16.89 -3.56 3.15
C PHE A 184 17.71 -3.58 4.46
N PRO A 185 18.96 -3.07 4.54
CA PRO A 185 19.67 -2.99 5.81
C PRO A 185 18.96 -2.17 6.90
N PRO A 186 18.52 -0.91 6.68
CA PRO A 186 17.79 -0.16 7.70
C PRO A 186 16.43 -0.78 8.02
N VAL A 187 15.75 -1.41 7.05
CA VAL A 187 14.49 -2.13 7.29
C VAL A 187 14.69 -3.33 8.21
N LEU A 188 15.77 -4.10 8.06
CA LEU A 188 16.08 -5.21 8.98
C LEU A 188 16.33 -4.71 10.41
N VAL A 189 17.04 -3.58 10.57
CA VAL A 189 17.25 -2.95 11.88
C VAL A 189 15.93 -2.47 12.46
N ALA A 190 15.11 -1.77 11.67
CA ALA A 190 13.79 -1.29 12.10
C ALA A 190 12.84 -2.43 12.46
N LEU A 191 12.86 -3.54 11.70
CA LEU A 191 12.09 -4.75 11.97
C LEU A 191 12.51 -5.38 13.29
N PHE A 192 13.81 -5.52 13.52
CA PHE A 192 14.35 -6.04 14.78
C PHE A 192 13.98 -5.16 15.97
N VAL A 193 14.22 -3.84 15.88
CA VAL A 193 13.92 -2.89 16.95
C VAL A 193 12.43 -2.82 17.24
N SER A 194 11.58 -2.70 16.22
CA SER A 194 10.12 -2.66 16.37
C SER A 194 9.57 -3.95 16.99
N THR A 195 10.10 -5.10 16.58
CA THR A 195 9.73 -6.40 17.17
C THR A 195 10.16 -6.47 18.64
N LEU A 196 11.39 -6.05 18.95
CA LEU A 196 11.89 -6.02 20.32
C LEU A 196 11.03 -5.09 21.20
N LEU A 197 10.74 -3.88 20.73
CA LEU A 197 9.87 -2.94 21.42
C LEU A 197 8.46 -3.53 21.61
N GLY A 198 7.88 -4.17 20.61
CA GLY A 198 6.61 -4.90 20.73
C GLY A 198 6.65 -5.93 21.86
N ARG A 199 7.74 -6.70 21.97
CA ARG A 199 7.93 -7.67 23.07
C ARG A 199 7.97 -6.98 24.44
N LEU A 200 8.57 -5.80 24.53
CA LEU A 200 8.75 -5.03 25.78
C LEU A 200 7.46 -4.33 26.20
N VAL A 201 6.77 -3.67 25.27
CA VAL A 201 5.53 -2.93 25.50
C VAL A 201 4.39 -3.89 25.82
N TYR A 202 4.27 -4.98 25.08
CA TYR A 202 3.17 -5.94 25.22
C TYR A 202 3.45 -7.09 26.21
N ARG A 203 4.46 -6.97 27.08
CA ARG A 203 4.82 -7.99 28.10
C ARG A 203 3.63 -8.51 28.91
N LYS A 204 2.71 -7.61 29.31
CA LYS A 204 1.52 -7.97 30.09
C LYS A 204 0.52 -8.77 29.26
N TRP A 205 0.34 -8.42 27.99
CA TRP A 205 -0.53 -9.14 27.06
C TRP A 205 0.06 -10.51 26.73
N ILE A 206 1.36 -10.61 26.50
CA ILE A 206 2.06 -11.88 26.21
C ILE A 206 1.87 -12.91 27.35
N LYS A 207 1.81 -12.45 28.61
CA LYS A 207 1.59 -13.31 29.77
C LYS A 207 0.15 -13.82 29.88
N LYS A 208 -0.83 -13.14 29.28
CA LYS A 208 -2.21 -13.62 29.20
C LYS A 208 -2.28 -14.65 28.07
N GLY A 209 -2.28 -15.93 28.45
CA GLY A 209 -2.43 -17.02 27.48
C GLY A 209 -3.83 -17.01 26.84
N PRO A 210 -3.97 -17.53 25.61
CA PRO A 210 -5.27 -17.71 24.98
C PRO A 210 -6.03 -18.84 25.68
N LYS A 211 -7.36 -18.81 25.60
CA LYS A 211 -8.20 -19.84 26.21
C LYS A 211 -8.55 -20.98 25.26
N ASN A 212 -8.72 -20.69 23.97
CA ASN A 212 -9.29 -21.62 22.99
C ASN A 212 -8.27 -22.10 21.95
N VAL A 213 -7.05 -22.44 22.38
CA VAL A 213 -5.97 -22.85 21.45
C VAL A 213 -6.31 -24.15 20.72
N GLU A 214 -6.99 -25.08 21.40
CA GLU A 214 -7.31 -26.40 20.88
C GLU A 214 -8.26 -26.33 19.66
N GLU A 215 -9.30 -25.49 19.71
CA GLU A 215 -10.23 -25.30 18.59
C GLU A 215 -9.54 -24.85 17.30
N ILE A 216 -8.56 -23.94 17.40
CA ILE A 216 -7.82 -23.46 16.22
C ILE A 216 -6.84 -24.50 15.70
N MET A 217 -6.24 -25.31 16.59
CA MET A 217 -5.33 -26.37 16.16
C MET A 217 -6.04 -27.46 15.35
N GLU A 218 -7.34 -27.65 15.58
CA GLU A 218 -8.18 -28.56 14.81
C GLU A 218 -8.62 -27.99 13.44
N LEU A 219 -8.48 -26.67 13.23
CA LEU A 219 -8.80 -26.06 11.94
C LEU A 219 -7.90 -26.58 10.82
N LYS A 220 -8.55 -27.04 9.75
CA LYS A 220 -7.90 -27.35 8.48
C LYS A 220 -7.78 -26.05 7.67
N ALA A 221 -6.65 -25.35 7.78
CA ALA A 221 -6.36 -24.11 7.05
C ALA A 221 -6.67 -24.21 5.55
N SER A 222 -6.41 -25.38 4.94
CA SER A 222 -6.71 -25.65 3.53
C SER A 222 -8.20 -25.50 3.14
N ARG A 223 -9.13 -25.52 4.10
CA ARG A 223 -10.57 -25.30 3.85
C ARG A 223 -10.88 -23.85 3.51
N TYR A 224 -10.03 -22.92 3.92
CA TYR A 224 -10.22 -21.49 3.64
C TYR A 224 -9.73 -21.09 2.24
N ILE A 225 -8.95 -21.95 1.58
CA ILE A 225 -8.64 -21.79 0.16
C ILE A 225 -9.89 -22.11 -0.65
N ARG A 226 -10.53 -21.08 -1.21
CA ARG A 226 -11.74 -21.22 -2.01
C ARG A 226 -11.47 -21.88 -3.36
N ASN A 227 -10.34 -21.55 -3.98
CA ASN A 227 -9.96 -22.12 -5.27
C ASN A 227 -8.44 -22.31 -5.37
N LYS A 228 -7.97 -23.54 -5.12
CA LYS A 228 -6.54 -23.89 -5.14
C LYS A 228 -5.88 -23.68 -6.50
N LYS A 229 -6.61 -23.91 -7.60
CA LYS A 229 -6.09 -23.76 -8.96
C LYS A 229 -5.83 -22.28 -9.27
N LYS A 230 -6.83 -21.41 -9.02
CA LYS A 230 -6.68 -19.94 -9.18
C LYS A 230 -5.57 -19.39 -8.29
N MET A 231 -5.51 -19.81 -7.01
CA MET A 231 -4.44 -19.40 -6.10
C MET A 231 -3.05 -19.72 -6.65
N ARG A 232 -2.83 -20.92 -7.19
CA ARG A 232 -1.55 -21.31 -7.79
C ARG A 232 -1.20 -20.47 -9.01
N TYR A 233 -2.17 -20.15 -9.87
CA TYR A 233 -1.94 -19.26 -11.01
C TYR A 233 -1.54 -17.86 -10.56
N TYR A 234 -2.23 -17.30 -9.55
CA TYR A 234 -1.86 -15.99 -9.03
C TYR A 234 -0.48 -15.98 -8.41
N LEU A 235 -0.12 -17.00 -7.61
CA LEU A 235 1.25 -17.13 -7.11
C LEU A 235 2.30 -17.19 -8.23
N PHE A 236 1.98 -17.86 -9.35
CA PHE A 236 2.86 -17.90 -10.52
C PHE A 236 2.97 -16.54 -11.21
N ILE A 237 1.85 -15.81 -11.35
CA ILE A 237 1.84 -14.43 -11.88
C ILE A 237 2.67 -13.52 -10.99
N LEU A 238 2.47 -13.56 -9.68
CA LEU A 238 3.26 -12.78 -8.72
C LEU A 238 4.75 -13.08 -8.80
N PHE A 239 5.12 -14.37 -8.86
CA PHE A 239 6.51 -14.75 -9.03
C PHE A 239 7.09 -14.17 -10.33
N GLY A 240 6.36 -14.25 -11.44
CA GLY A 240 6.75 -13.64 -12.72
C GLY A 240 6.91 -12.12 -12.61
N MET A 241 6.00 -11.43 -11.93
CA MET A 241 6.08 -9.99 -11.69
C MET A 241 7.33 -9.63 -10.86
N ILE A 242 7.61 -10.35 -9.78
CA ILE A 242 8.81 -10.12 -8.95
C ILE A 242 10.09 -10.31 -9.78
N VAL A 243 10.16 -11.36 -10.61
CA VAL A 243 11.30 -11.58 -11.50
C VAL A 243 11.45 -10.45 -12.51
N LEU A 244 10.35 -9.99 -13.10
CA LEU A 244 10.36 -8.86 -14.03
C LEU A 244 10.79 -7.55 -13.35
N PHE A 245 10.29 -7.26 -12.14
CA PHE A 245 10.74 -6.09 -11.36
C PHE A 245 12.23 -6.18 -11.04
N ALA A 246 12.71 -7.33 -10.57
CA ALA A 246 14.12 -7.54 -10.27
C ALA A 246 15.02 -7.45 -11.53
N THR A 247 14.46 -7.66 -12.72
CA THR A 247 15.18 -7.57 -14.00
C THR A 247 14.87 -6.29 -14.78
N GLU A 248 14.17 -5.33 -14.18
CA GLU A 248 13.83 -4.02 -14.78
C GLU A 248 15.09 -3.30 -15.30
N SER A 249 16.16 -3.29 -14.50
CA SER A 249 17.46 -2.69 -14.88
C SER A 249 18.09 -3.27 -16.15
N TYR A 250 17.77 -4.53 -16.49
CA TYR A 250 18.29 -5.21 -17.70
C TYR A 250 17.30 -5.17 -18.87
N THR A 251 16.00 -5.25 -18.57
CA THR A 251 14.94 -5.37 -19.58
C THR A 251 14.44 -4.01 -20.06
N GLY A 252 14.60 -2.95 -19.24
CA GLY A 252 14.06 -1.62 -19.50
C GLY A 252 12.54 -1.54 -19.44
N ILE A 253 11.86 -2.61 -19.01
CA ILE A 253 10.40 -2.64 -18.90
C ILE A 253 10.00 -1.91 -17.63
N SER A 254 9.19 -0.85 -17.76
CA SER A 254 8.77 -0.07 -16.60
C SER A 254 7.96 -0.89 -15.60
N ALA A 255 8.17 -0.62 -14.30
CA ALA A 255 7.39 -1.23 -13.23
C ALA A 255 5.86 -1.06 -13.41
N ALA A 256 5.42 0.08 -13.94
CA ALA A 256 4.01 0.34 -14.24
C ALA A 256 3.42 -0.67 -15.23
N PHE A 257 4.15 -0.97 -16.31
CA PHE A 257 3.71 -1.96 -17.30
C PHE A 257 3.68 -3.37 -16.72
N ILE A 258 4.68 -3.76 -15.94
CA ILE A 258 4.74 -5.08 -15.27
C ILE A 258 3.53 -5.26 -14.35
N ALA A 259 3.23 -4.26 -13.51
CA ALA A 259 2.07 -4.25 -12.62
C ALA A 259 0.75 -4.36 -13.38
N LEU A 260 0.59 -3.57 -14.44
CA LEU A 260 -0.61 -3.59 -15.28
C LEU A 260 -0.80 -4.96 -15.97
N ALA A 261 0.26 -5.51 -16.56
CA ALA A 261 0.24 -6.81 -17.22
C ALA A 261 -0.12 -7.93 -16.22
N GLY A 262 0.44 -7.89 -15.01
CA GLY A 262 0.11 -8.82 -13.93
C GLY A 262 -1.36 -8.75 -13.50
N GLY A 263 -1.88 -7.54 -13.28
CA GLY A 263 -3.28 -7.30 -12.94
C GLY A 263 -4.25 -7.77 -14.03
N ILE A 264 -3.98 -7.43 -15.29
CA ILE A 264 -4.78 -7.87 -16.45
C ILE A 264 -4.73 -9.39 -16.60
N THR A 265 -3.55 -10.00 -16.51
CA THR A 265 -3.41 -11.45 -16.62
C THR A 265 -4.19 -12.15 -15.50
N ALA A 266 -4.10 -11.66 -14.27
CA ALA A 266 -4.87 -12.19 -13.15
C ALA A 266 -6.38 -12.04 -13.38
N LEU A 267 -6.82 -10.91 -13.93
CA LEU A 267 -8.22 -10.66 -14.26
C LEU A 267 -8.73 -11.63 -15.33
N ILE A 268 -8.00 -11.84 -16.42
CA ILE A 268 -8.37 -12.77 -17.50
C ILE A 268 -8.45 -14.20 -16.96
N VAL A 269 -7.44 -14.64 -16.21
CA VAL A 269 -7.39 -16.00 -15.62
C VAL A 269 -8.46 -16.20 -14.55
N SER A 270 -8.88 -15.12 -13.88
CA SER A 270 -9.91 -15.19 -12.83
C SER A 270 -11.27 -15.62 -13.36
N SER A 271 -11.60 -15.27 -14.61
CA SER A 271 -12.97 -15.29 -15.13
C SER A 271 -13.99 -14.57 -14.23
N GLU A 272 -13.53 -13.72 -13.31
CA GLU A 272 -14.37 -12.86 -12.47
C GLU A 272 -14.83 -11.67 -13.30
N GLN A 273 -16.00 -11.12 -12.96
CA GLN A 273 -16.44 -9.90 -13.61
C GLN A 273 -15.48 -8.75 -13.24
N PRO A 274 -15.02 -7.93 -14.21
CA PRO A 274 -14.13 -6.79 -13.94
C PRO A 274 -14.66 -5.89 -12.83
N LYS A 275 -15.98 -5.69 -12.76
CA LYS A 275 -16.64 -4.93 -11.70
C LYS A 275 -16.25 -5.39 -10.30
N ASP A 276 -16.15 -6.70 -10.08
CA ASP A 276 -15.82 -7.23 -8.75
C ASP A 276 -14.32 -7.19 -8.47
N ALA A 277 -13.46 -7.20 -9.49
CA ALA A 277 -12.03 -6.96 -9.33
C ALA A 277 -11.77 -5.50 -8.95
N PHE A 278 -12.42 -4.58 -9.64
CA PHE A 278 -12.26 -3.13 -9.42
C PHE A 278 -12.88 -2.62 -8.11
N LYS A 279 -13.75 -3.39 -7.47
CA LYS A 279 -14.19 -3.09 -6.08
C LYS A 279 -13.07 -3.21 -5.06
N ALA A 280 -12.03 -3.98 -5.36
CA ALA A 280 -10.88 -4.14 -4.47
C ALA A 280 -9.79 -3.09 -4.72
N VAL A 281 -9.95 -2.27 -5.76
CA VAL A 281 -9.06 -1.13 -6.02
C VAL A 281 -9.42 0.01 -5.07
N GLU A 282 -8.41 0.58 -4.41
CA GLU A 282 -8.58 1.74 -3.56
C GLU A 282 -8.67 3.02 -4.41
N TRP A 283 -9.83 3.26 -5.00
CA TRP A 283 -10.09 4.46 -5.80
C TRP A 283 -9.76 5.77 -5.09
N PRO A 284 -10.04 5.96 -3.79
CA PRO A 284 -9.64 7.18 -3.08
C PRO A 284 -8.12 7.40 -3.14
N THR A 285 -7.33 6.34 -3.00
CA THR A 285 -5.85 6.42 -3.07
C THR A 285 -5.41 6.85 -4.47
N LEU A 286 -5.95 6.26 -5.55
CA LEU A 286 -5.63 6.66 -6.92
C LEU A 286 -6.00 8.12 -7.21
N VAL A 287 -7.21 8.53 -6.83
CA VAL A 287 -7.71 9.89 -7.00
C VAL A 287 -6.87 10.89 -6.21
N PHE A 288 -6.46 10.52 -5.00
CA PHE A 288 -5.57 11.32 -4.17
C PHE A 288 -4.23 11.57 -4.87
N PHE A 289 -3.58 10.56 -5.43
CA PHE A 289 -2.31 10.73 -6.15
C PHE A 289 -2.45 11.58 -7.40
N ILE A 290 -3.49 11.36 -8.21
CA ILE A 290 -3.76 12.17 -9.40
C ILE A 290 -3.90 13.66 -9.00
N ALA A 291 -4.71 13.95 -7.98
CA ALA A 291 -4.91 15.31 -7.52
C ALA A 291 -3.65 15.92 -6.90
N LEU A 292 -2.88 15.14 -6.14
CA LEU A 292 -1.64 15.57 -5.52
C LEU A 292 -0.57 15.92 -6.57
N PHE A 293 -0.39 15.09 -7.60
CA PHE A 293 0.55 15.40 -8.68
C PHE A 293 0.16 16.65 -9.45
N ALA A 294 -1.13 16.81 -9.78
CA ALA A 294 -1.62 18.03 -10.43
C ALA A 294 -1.43 19.28 -9.56
N LEU A 295 -1.61 19.16 -8.23
CA LEU A 295 -1.33 20.24 -7.27
C LEU A 295 0.16 20.62 -7.22
N VAL A 296 1.06 19.64 -7.28
CA VAL A 296 2.51 19.87 -7.36
C VAL A 296 2.88 20.48 -8.72
N GLY A 297 2.28 20.02 -9.81
CA GLY A 297 2.45 20.57 -11.15
C GLY A 297 2.11 22.05 -11.24
N ALA A 298 1.08 22.51 -10.52
CA ALA A 298 0.74 23.94 -10.46
C ALA A 298 1.86 24.80 -9.84
N LEU A 299 2.63 24.24 -8.90
CA LEU A 299 3.81 24.90 -8.34
C LEU A 299 4.96 24.94 -9.35
N GLN A 300 5.08 23.94 -10.20
CA GLN A 300 6.08 23.90 -11.29
C GLN A 300 5.74 24.89 -12.40
N GLU A 301 4.49 24.92 -12.86
CA GLU A 301 3.99 25.86 -13.87
C GLU A 301 4.16 27.33 -13.46
N THR A 302 4.09 27.62 -12.15
CA THR A 302 4.32 28.97 -11.62
C THR A 302 5.77 29.28 -11.26
N GLY A 303 6.69 28.32 -11.44
CA GLY A 303 8.11 28.48 -11.14
C GLY A 303 8.42 28.54 -9.64
N VAL A 304 7.51 28.08 -8.77
CA VAL A 304 7.78 27.88 -7.34
C VAL A 304 8.72 26.70 -7.14
N LEU A 305 8.52 25.64 -7.93
CA LEU A 305 9.37 24.46 -7.99
C LEU A 305 10.03 24.41 -9.37
N ASN A 306 11.34 24.17 -9.41
CA ASN A 306 12.10 23.94 -10.65
C ASN A 306 12.34 22.44 -10.84
#